data_AF-A0A0S2I375-F1
#
_entry.id   AF-A0A0S2I375-F1
#
_cell.length_a   1.000
_cell.length_b   1.000
_cell.length_c   1.000
_cell.angle_alpha   90.00
_cell.angle_beta   90.00
_cell.angle_gamma   90.00
#
_symmetry.space_group_name_H-M   'P 1'
#
loop_
_entity.id
_entity.type
_entity.pdbx_description
1 polymer ?
#
loop_
_entity_poly.entity_id
_entity_poly.type
_entity_poly.pdbx_seq_one_letter_code
_entity_poly.pdbx_strand_id
1 'polypeptide(L)'
;MTDNYVFTGIGYAHGKYKVTNDEIERAIKAGWIGDFNPDRILQLPEYKEFVKQNGETSPLEYFAWQKMGFHNRYHVVPFPPVEEAFKRAETTLELGVRAVDDALKKSGVHPEHVDLWLAGTATPFEQAPGIGATIKAHFTHWDNACPAATVNSACVGFNINIERALDYFKMHPEAQNIVIVHTEVMSGLLMHEPSFVPYVTFADAAAAVVLTRTQGEEKEGITFVRNGEDLHMIDFLGANRQGDLYMGPTRVKERATKNIINISQQLLKDNQWNVDSMDMLIPHQTGHAIVQSAASALKVPEKKLYQEVQLEYGNLSGASVPFALGLLTDEKRLKPGMKLVTSVCGLGGEFGGFSYIVPRPRKKPQKYRPLIGKLALVTGATGGLGEQVTKQLASEGCNLILQYNSNLNKAEELSKWLDKQDVDYRIVRCNFADQKEVETFATQIKNEYETINYLVHTSAITGSLSRATDVTAEEMAKGLQVNMLSIRTITDTLASNVTDTVLVVGSVAEDALFSGSSTYVASKRALHSYTAGMARPFHKKGVKTIYYMLGLLNSGMVDKLNPKQQLAAMMSINQPRLLPAGEVADRVVRSLYRPKVANVQHSWEGDLIVRRDGYYWTKK
;
A
#
# COMPACT_ATOMS: atom_id res chain seq x y z
N MET A 1 22.00 2.92 -30.08
CA MET A 1 21.55 2.26 -28.84
C MET A 1 20.12 1.81 -29.04
N THR A 2 19.76 0.64 -28.55
CA THR A 2 18.39 0.10 -28.60
C THR A 2 17.65 0.40 -27.30
N ASP A 3 16.35 0.63 -27.42
CA ASP A 3 15.49 0.78 -26.24
C ASP A 3 15.26 -0.59 -25.57
N ASN A 4 15.49 -0.60 -24.27
CA ASN A 4 15.35 -1.70 -23.34
C ASN A 4 14.32 -1.34 -22.27
N TYR A 5 13.40 -2.26 -21.97
CA TYR A 5 12.33 -2.04 -21.00
C TYR A 5 12.53 -2.98 -19.82
N VAL A 6 13.00 -2.44 -18.71
CA VAL A 6 13.49 -3.24 -17.57
C VAL A 6 12.65 -3.03 -16.32
N PHE A 7 12.52 -4.06 -15.50
CA PHE A 7 11.99 -3.91 -14.15
C PHE A 7 13.09 -3.36 -13.25
N THR A 8 13.00 -2.08 -12.87
CA THR A 8 13.97 -1.43 -11.98
C THR A 8 13.62 -1.62 -10.51
N GLY A 9 12.35 -1.91 -10.21
CA GLY A 9 11.91 -2.35 -8.89
C GLY A 9 10.76 -3.33 -9.04
N ILE A 10 10.75 -4.35 -8.18
CA ILE A 10 9.69 -5.37 -8.10
C ILE A 10 9.30 -5.49 -6.63
N GLY A 11 8.08 -5.06 -6.32
CA GLY A 11 7.54 -5.10 -4.97
C GLY A 11 6.36 -6.05 -4.88
N TYR A 12 6.12 -6.59 -3.69
CA TYR A 12 5.04 -7.55 -3.48
C TYR A 12 4.51 -7.53 -2.04
N ALA A 13 3.27 -7.98 -1.88
CA ALA A 13 2.58 -8.11 -0.61
C ALA A 13 1.61 -9.30 -0.67
N HIS A 14 1.32 -9.91 0.48
CA HIS A 14 0.32 -10.98 0.60
C HIS A 14 -0.51 -10.79 1.88
N GLY A 15 -1.63 -11.51 1.95
CA GLY A 15 -2.48 -11.57 3.14
C GLY A 15 -1.70 -11.99 4.39
N LYS A 16 -2.16 -11.55 5.56
CA LYS A 16 -1.45 -11.80 6.83
C LYS A 16 -1.80 -13.12 7.50
N TYR A 17 -2.91 -13.75 7.14
CA TYR A 17 -3.37 -14.98 7.76
C TYR A 17 -2.91 -16.17 6.92
N LYS A 18 -1.98 -16.95 7.47
CA LYS A 18 -1.59 -18.22 6.87
C LYS A 18 -2.74 -19.21 7.00
N VAL A 19 -3.08 -19.86 5.89
CA VAL A 19 -4.06 -20.94 5.80
C VAL A 19 -3.32 -22.21 5.40
N THR A 20 -3.46 -23.25 6.21
CA THR A 20 -2.77 -24.53 6.07
C THR A 20 -3.71 -25.61 5.53
N ASN A 21 -3.15 -26.66 4.96
CA ASN A 21 -3.94 -27.84 4.57
C ASN A 21 -4.66 -28.47 5.78
N ASP A 22 -4.04 -28.47 6.97
CA ASP A 22 -4.65 -28.94 8.22
C ASP A 22 -5.91 -28.16 8.61
N GLU A 23 -5.95 -26.84 8.38
CA GLU A 23 -7.15 -26.03 8.60
C GLU A 23 -8.29 -26.41 7.66
N ILE A 24 -7.97 -26.65 6.39
CA ILE A 24 -8.94 -27.09 5.39
C ILE A 24 -9.44 -28.51 5.74
N GLU A 25 -8.56 -29.41 6.17
CA GLU A 25 -8.94 -30.75 6.61
C GLU A 25 -9.87 -30.73 7.82
N ARG A 26 -9.60 -29.85 8.79
CA ARG A 26 -10.51 -29.64 9.93
C ARG A 26 -11.88 -29.15 9.48
N ALA A 27 -11.94 -28.26 8.50
CA ALA A 27 -13.22 -27.78 7.97
C ALA A 27 -13.99 -28.85 7.18
N ILE A 28 -13.31 -29.73 6.46
CA ILE A 28 -13.93 -30.91 5.83
C ILE A 28 -14.50 -31.85 6.89
N LYS A 29 -13.70 -32.17 7.93
CA LYS A 29 -14.15 -33.03 9.05
C LYS A 29 -15.35 -32.43 9.80
N ALA A 30 -15.42 -31.10 9.89
CA ALA A 30 -16.55 -30.38 10.47
C ALA A 30 -17.78 -30.29 9.53
N GLY A 31 -17.69 -30.80 8.30
CA GLY A 31 -18.78 -30.77 7.32
C GLY A 31 -18.99 -29.42 6.63
N TRP A 32 -18.04 -28.48 6.78
CA TRP A 32 -18.13 -27.17 6.13
C TRP A 32 -17.79 -27.23 4.64
N ILE A 33 -16.82 -28.07 4.25
CA ILE A 33 -16.53 -28.42 2.85
C ILE A 33 -16.96 -29.87 2.63
N GLY A 34 -17.93 -30.09 1.76
CA GLY A 34 -18.55 -31.41 1.56
C GLY A 34 -18.12 -32.16 0.29
N ASP A 35 -17.37 -31.53 -0.62
CA ASP A 35 -17.06 -32.07 -1.95
C ASP A 35 -15.73 -32.84 -2.02
N PHE A 36 -14.96 -32.89 -0.92
CA PHE A 36 -13.76 -33.74 -0.82
C PHE A 36 -14.07 -35.10 -0.21
N ASN A 37 -13.74 -36.18 -0.93
CA ASN A 37 -13.92 -37.55 -0.45
C ASN A 37 -12.55 -38.22 -0.18
N PRO A 38 -12.12 -38.35 1.09
CA PRO A 38 -10.83 -38.94 1.44
C PRO A 38 -10.74 -40.43 1.11
N ASP A 39 -11.85 -41.18 1.15
CA ASP A 39 -11.86 -42.62 0.88
C ASP A 39 -11.43 -42.94 -0.56
N ARG A 40 -11.77 -42.06 -1.51
CA ARG A 40 -11.33 -42.21 -2.90
C ARG A 40 -9.81 -42.13 -3.02
N ILE A 41 -9.16 -41.29 -2.21
CA ILE A 41 -7.72 -41.11 -2.21
C ILE A 41 -7.02 -42.29 -1.52
N LEU A 42 -7.56 -42.77 -0.40
CA LEU A 42 -7.06 -43.97 0.31
C LEU A 42 -6.99 -45.21 -0.59
N GLN A 43 -7.87 -45.30 -1.58
CA GLN A 43 -7.91 -46.41 -2.53
C GLN A 43 -6.89 -46.30 -3.68
N LEU A 44 -6.29 -45.13 -3.91
CA LEU A 44 -5.35 -44.92 -5.02
C LEU A 44 -4.05 -45.71 -4.79
N PRO A 45 -3.58 -46.51 -5.77
CA PRO A 45 -2.31 -47.22 -5.68
C PRO A 45 -1.13 -46.27 -5.43
N GLU A 46 -1.13 -45.12 -6.10
CA GLU A 46 -0.08 -44.09 -5.98
C GLU A 46 -0.01 -43.50 -4.57
N TYR A 47 -1.15 -43.34 -3.90
CA TYR A 47 -1.19 -42.85 -2.52
C TYR A 47 -0.57 -43.87 -1.56
N LYS A 48 -0.95 -45.14 -1.70
CA LYS A 48 -0.41 -46.23 -0.87
C LYS A 48 1.11 -46.35 -1.04
N GLU A 49 1.59 -46.24 -2.27
CA GLU A 49 3.04 -46.27 -2.56
C GLU A 49 3.74 -45.02 -2.00
N PHE A 50 3.14 -43.83 -2.12
CA PHE A 50 3.68 -42.61 -1.54
C PHE A 50 3.84 -42.71 -0.02
N VAL A 51 2.81 -43.20 0.69
CA VAL A 51 2.85 -43.39 2.15
C VAL A 51 3.94 -44.39 2.55
N LYS A 52 4.12 -45.47 1.78
CA LYS A 52 5.17 -46.46 2.02
C LYS A 52 6.59 -45.87 1.90
N GLN A 53 6.78 -44.92 0.98
CA GLN A 53 8.09 -44.30 0.73
C GLN A 53 8.40 -43.11 1.64
N ASN A 54 7.38 -42.32 2.03
CA ASN A 54 7.56 -41.02 2.67
C ASN A 54 7.00 -40.94 4.10
N GLY A 55 6.35 -42.00 4.59
CA GLY A 55 5.69 -42.04 5.90
C GLY A 55 4.20 -41.69 5.85
N GLU A 56 3.54 -41.72 7.01
CA GLU A 56 2.12 -41.40 7.11
C GLU A 56 1.84 -39.94 6.74
N THR A 57 0.84 -39.74 5.89
CA THR A 57 0.31 -38.43 5.51
C THR A 57 -1.20 -38.53 5.36
N SER A 58 -1.94 -37.44 5.52
CA SER A 58 -3.39 -37.49 5.33
C SER A 58 -3.74 -37.55 3.84
N PRO A 59 -4.91 -38.13 3.48
CA PRO A 59 -5.39 -38.10 2.09
C PRO A 59 -5.48 -36.68 1.53
N LEU A 60 -5.85 -35.71 2.37
CA LEU A 60 -5.92 -34.31 1.98
C LEU A 60 -4.55 -33.73 1.72
N GLU A 61 -3.60 -33.94 2.65
CA GLU A 61 -2.25 -33.41 2.52
C GLU A 61 -1.56 -33.95 1.26
N TYR A 62 -1.66 -35.25 1.02
CA TYR A 62 -1.18 -35.86 -0.22
C TYR A 62 -1.83 -35.22 -1.45
N PHE A 63 -3.14 -35.04 -1.47
CA PHE A 63 -3.81 -34.52 -2.66
C PHE A 63 -3.52 -33.03 -2.88
N ALA A 64 -3.63 -32.19 -1.85
CA ALA A 64 -3.37 -30.76 -1.90
C ALA A 64 -1.90 -30.46 -2.23
N TRP A 65 -0.96 -31.07 -1.53
CA TRP A 65 0.46 -30.84 -1.78
C TRP A 65 0.94 -31.62 -3.00
N GLN A 66 0.90 -32.96 -2.99
CA GLN A 66 1.60 -33.73 -4.03
C GLN A 66 0.89 -33.64 -5.39
N LYS A 67 -0.44 -33.77 -5.42
CA LYS A 67 -1.19 -33.76 -6.68
C LYS A 67 -1.52 -32.35 -7.18
N MET A 68 -1.84 -31.41 -6.30
CA MET A 68 -2.19 -30.05 -6.72
C MET A 68 -1.02 -29.06 -6.62
N GLY A 69 -0.06 -29.28 -5.72
CA GLY A 69 1.11 -28.40 -5.57
C GLY A 69 0.85 -27.19 -4.69
N PHE A 70 0.00 -27.33 -3.65
CA PHE A 70 -0.31 -26.28 -2.69
C PHE A 70 -0.16 -26.78 -1.25
N HIS A 71 0.75 -26.15 -0.51
CA HIS A 71 0.98 -26.45 0.91
C HIS A 71 0.46 -25.32 1.79
N ASN A 72 0.86 -24.09 1.48
CA ASN A 72 0.49 -22.90 2.23
C ASN A 72 -0.21 -21.88 1.32
N ARG A 73 -1.16 -21.12 1.89
CA ARG A 73 -1.72 -19.93 1.25
C ARG A 73 -1.98 -18.84 2.28
N TYR A 74 -2.11 -17.60 1.82
CA TYR A 74 -2.27 -16.43 2.70
C TYR A 74 -3.51 -15.62 2.35
N HIS A 75 -4.38 -15.42 3.33
CA HIS A 75 -5.63 -14.66 3.19
C HIS A 75 -5.56 -13.33 3.96
N VAL A 76 -6.37 -12.35 3.55
CA VAL A 76 -6.57 -11.09 4.30
C VAL A 76 -7.51 -11.24 5.50
N VAL A 77 -8.19 -12.38 5.59
CA VAL A 77 -9.05 -12.83 6.71
C VAL A 77 -8.58 -14.18 7.25
N PRO A 78 -8.87 -14.53 8.52
CA PRO A 78 -8.70 -15.90 9.01
C PRO A 78 -9.59 -16.87 8.22
N PHE A 79 -9.15 -18.13 8.12
CA PHE A 79 -9.98 -19.19 7.57
C PHE A 79 -10.99 -19.70 8.64
N PRO A 80 -12.27 -19.97 8.27
CA PRO A 80 -12.85 -19.78 6.94
C PRO A 80 -13.16 -18.30 6.62
N PRO A 81 -13.03 -17.88 5.35
CA PRO A 81 -13.37 -16.53 4.91
C PRO A 81 -14.88 -16.32 4.97
N VAL A 82 -15.33 -15.55 5.95
CA VAL A 82 -16.74 -15.20 6.17
C VAL A 82 -16.95 -13.69 6.08
N GLU A 83 -18.15 -13.26 5.71
CA GLU A 83 -18.50 -11.86 5.47
C GLU A 83 -18.12 -10.92 6.62
N GLU A 84 -18.35 -11.34 7.87
CA GLU A 84 -18.02 -10.52 9.06
C GLU A 84 -16.51 -10.24 9.19
N ALA A 85 -15.67 -11.20 8.79
CA ALA A 85 -14.21 -11.03 8.83
C ALA A 85 -13.74 -9.99 7.80
N PHE A 86 -14.41 -9.90 6.65
CA PHE A 86 -14.07 -8.94 5.60
C PHE A 86 -14.38 -7.48 5.96
N LYS A 87 -15.32 -7.22 6.87
CA LYS A 87 -15.63 -5.85 7.34
C LYS A 87 -14.43 -5.12 7.95
N ARG A 88 -13.40 -5.85 8.39
CA ARG A 88 -12.17 -5.31 9.00
C ARG A 88 -10.91 -5.85 8.33
N ALA A 89 -11.06 -6.50 7.19
CA ALA A 89 -9.94 -7.08 6.46
C ALA A 89 -9.13 -6.00 5.76
N GLU A 90 -7.88 -6.34 5.49
CA GLU A 90 -7.10 -5.61 4.50
C GLU A 90 -7.75 -5.77 3.13
N THR A 91 -7.77 -4.69 2.36
CA THR A 91 -8.45 -4.61 1.06
C THR A 91 -7.49 -4.85 -0.10
N THR A 92 -8.04 -5.15 -1.28
CA THR A 92 -7.29 -5.20 -2.54
C THR A 92 -6.51 -3.90 -2.81
N LEU A 93 -7.05 -2.75 -2.39
CA LEU A 93 -6.37 -1.46 -2.49
C LEU A 93 -5.13 -1.39 -1.58
N GLU A 94 -5.26 -1.80 -0.32
CA GLU A 94 -4.16 -1.74 0.65
C GLU A 94 -3.01 -2.69 0.28
N LEU A 95 -3.31 -3.90 -0.19
CA LEU A 95 -2.30 -4.81 -0.74
C LEU A 95 -1.58 -4.18 -1.94
N GLY A 96 -2.33 -3.59 -2.87
CA GLY A 96 -1.79 -2.90 -4.05
C GLY A 96 -0.87 -1.73 -3.68
N VAL A 97 -1.28 -0.90 -2.71
CA VAL A 97 -0.47 0.20 -2.18
C VAL A 97 0.83 -0.33 -1.55
N ARG A 98 0.80 -1.41 -0.77
CA ARG A 98 2.02 -2.01 -0.19
C ARG A 98 2.99 -2.51 -1.26
N ALA A 99 2.48 -3.22 -2.28
CA ALA A 99 3.31 -3.74 -3.35
C ALA A 99 3.97 -2.61 -4.17
N VAL A 100 3.22 -1.54 -4.47
CA VAL A 100 3.73 -0.36 -5.17
C VAL A 100 4.77 0.39 -4.33
N ASP A 101 4.54 0.59 -3.04
CA ASP A 101 5.50 1.25 -2.14
C ASP A 101 6.83 0.49 -2.10
N ASP A 102 6.79 -0.85 -2.02
CA ASP A 102 7.98 -1.68 -2.09
C ASP A 102 8.68 -1.58 -3.46
N ALA A 103 7.92 -1.62 -4.57
CA ALA A 103 8.48 -1.51 -5.92
C ALA A 103 9.19 -0.18 -6.15
N LEU A 104 8.60 0.94 -5.71
CA LEU A 104 9.18 2.28 -5.82
C LEU A 104 10.43 2.44 -4.93
N LYS A 105 10.42 1.89 -3.71
CA LYS A 105 11.62 1.88 -2.83
C LYS A 105 12.76 1.08 -3.44
N LYS A 106 12.45 -0.08 -4.03
CA LYS A 106 13.44 -0.94 -4.69
C LYS A 106 14.02 -0.26 -5.94
N SER A 107 13.19 0.39 -6.76
CA SER A 107 13.65 1.12 -7.95
C SER A 107 14.40 2.40 -7.62
N GLY A 108 14.03 3.08 -6.53
CA GLY A 108 14.48 4.44 -6.21
C GLY A 108 13.78 5.53 -7.01
N VAL A 109 12.87 5.17 -7.93
CA VAL A 109 12.10 6.12 -8.72
C VAL A 109 11.09 6.82 -7.82
N HIS A 110 11.08 8.15 -7.85
CA HIS A 110 10.08 8.93 -7.14
C HIS A 110 8.73 8.85 -7.87
N PRO A 111 7.59 8.75 -7.15
CA PRO A 111 6.26 8.69 -7.77
C PRO A 111 5.93 9.81 -8.76
N GLU A 112 6.46 11.01 -8.54
CA GLU A 112 6.27 12.16 -9.45
C GLU A 112 6.94 11.99 -10.81
N HIS A 113 7.86 11.03 -10.95
CA HIS A 113 8.55 10.71 -12.21
C HIS A 113 7.98 9.46 -12.89
N VAL A 114 6.76 9.07 -12.52
CA VAL A 114 6.00 8.01 -13.17
C VAL A 114 5.08 8.64 -14.20
N ASP A 115 5.13 8.12 -15.44
CA ASP A 115 4.44 8.67 -16.61
C ASP A 115 3.11 7.95 -16.90
N LEU A 116 2.93 6.74 -16.36
CA LEU A 116 1.67 6.00 -16.43
C LEU A 116 1.54 5.02 -15.26
N TRP A 117 0.31 4.90 -14.74
CA TRP A 117 -0.06 3.92 -13.72
C TRP A 117 -1.04 2.90 -14.30
N LEU A 118 -0.67 1.62 -14.31
CA LEU A 118 -1.51 0.52 -14.79
C LEU A 118 -1.81 -0.44 -13.65
N ALA A 119 -3.10 -0.69 -13.39
CA ALA A 119 -3.55 -1.68 -12.42
C ALA A 119 -4.29 -2.84 -13.10
N GLY A 120 -4.16 -4.05 -12.56
CA GLY A 120 -4.98 -5.21 -12.90
C GLY A 120 -5.56 -5.84 -11.63
N THR A 121 -6.83 -6.24 -11.70
CA THR A 121 -7.54 -6.94 -10.62
C THR A 121 -8.82 -7.55 -11.18
N ALA A 122 -9.31 -8.64 -10.60
CA ALA A 122 -10.68 -9.13 -10.74
C ALA A 122 -11.50 -8.98 -9.44
N THR A 123 -10.88 -8.44 -8.39
CA THR A 123 -11.46 -8.27 -7.05
C THR A 123 -11.38 -6.80 -6.60
N PRO A 124 -11.98 -5.86 -7.37
CA PRO A 124 -11.78 -4.44 -7.14
C PRO A 124 -12.33 -3.99 -5.77
N PHE A 125 -11.61 -3.09 -5.11
CA PHE A 125 -12.04 -2.48 -3.84
C PHE A 125 -13.33 -1.66 -3.99
N GLU A 126 -13.49 -0.98 -5.13
CA GLU A 126 -14.68 -0.21 -5.51
C GLU A 126 -14.91 -0.37 -7.02
N GLN A 127 -16.16 -0.29 -7.48
CA GLN A 127 -16.47 -0.42 -8.91
C GLN A 127 -15.96 0.77 -9.73
N ALA A 128 -16.05 1.97 -9.15
CA ALA A 128 -15.55 3.21 -9.72
C ALA A 128 -15.17 4.18 -8.59
N PRO A 129 -14.08 4.97 -8.72
CA PRO A 129 -13.12 4.99 -9.84
C PRO A 129 -12.28 3.69 -9.94
N GLY A 130 -11.61 3.50 -11.08
CA GLY A 130 -10.71 2.35 -11.24
C GLY A 130 -9.56 2.36 -10.24
N ILE A 131 -9.24 1.19 -9.66
CA ILE A 131 -8.29 1.06 -8.55
C ILE A 131 -6.92 1.68 -8.81
N GLY A 132 -6.45 1.71 -10.06
CA GLY A 132 -5.17 2.34 -10.44
C GLY A 132 -5.12 3.83 -10.13
N ALA A 133 -6.23 4.56 -10.31
CA ALA A 133 -6.32 5.98 -9.95
C ALA A 133 -6.28 6.17 -8.42
N THR A 134 -6.99 5.31 -7.69
CA THR A 134 -7.00 5.32 -6.23
C THR A 134 -5.63 4.98 -5.66
N ILE A 135 -4.92 3.99 -6.20
CA ILE A 135 -3.53 3.64 -5.82
C ILE A 135 -2.60 4.83 -6.06
N LYS A 136 -2.60 5.43 -7.25
CA LYS A 136 -1.77 6.60 -7.59
C LYS A 136 -1.92 7.72 -6.56
N ALA A 137 -3.15 7.97 -6.11
CA ALA A 137 -3.46 9.02 -5.14
C ALA A 137 -2.78 8.85 -3.76
N HIS A 138 -2.24 7.68 -3.42
CA HIS A 138 -1.42 7.46 -2.21
C HIS A 138 0.04 7.91 -2.36
N PHE A 139 0.50 8.14 -3.59
CA PHE A 139 1.91 8.36 -3.89
C PHE A 139 2.22 9.73 -4.46
N THR A 140 1.30 10.29 -5.25
CA THR A 140 1.55 11.53 -5.99
C THR A 140 0.95 12.77 -5.34
N HIS A 141 1.39 13.94 -5.79
CA HIS A 141 0.87 15.25 -5.43
C HIS A 141 -0.55 15.46 -5.97
N TRP A 142 -1.28 16.43 -5.40
CA TRP A 142 -2.65 16.80 -5.81
C TRP A 142 -2.77 17.27 -7.26
N ASP A 143 -1.73 17.90 -7.78
CA ASP A 143 -1.64 18.47 -9.13
C ASP A 143 -1.04 17.49 -10.15
N ASN A 144 -0.66 16.29 -9.72
CA ASN A 144 -0.11 15.29 -10.62
C ASN A 144 -1.17 14.81 -11.63
N ALA A 145 -0.97 15.16 -12.90
CA ALA A 145 -1.88 14.87 -14.00
C ALA A 145 -1.57 13.57 -14.77
N CYS A 146 -0.56 12.80 -14.34
CA CYS A 146 -0.18 11.54 -15.01
C CYS A 146 -1.38 10.59 -15.15
N PRO A 147 -1.61 9.95 -16.32
CA PRO A 147 -2.71 9.02 -16.50
C PRO A 147 -2.60 7.78 -15.59
N ALA A 148 -3.77 7.23 -15.25
CA ALA A 148 -3.89 5.94 -14.59
C ALA A 148 -5.02 5.13 -15.27
N ALA A 149 -4.84 3.82 -15.41
CA ALA A 149 -5.84 2.92 -15.97
C ALA A 149 -5.93 1.62 -15.16
N THR A 150 -7.10 0.98 -15.23
CA THR A 150 -7.35 -0.33 -14.61
C THR A 150 -7.87 -1.30 -15.66
N VAL A 151 -7.32 -2.51 -15.69
CA VAL A 151 -7.88 -3.63 -16.43
C VAL A 151 -8.59 -4.57 -15.47
N ASN A 152 -9.86 -4.86 -15.75
CA ASN A 152 -10.60 -5.90 -15.04
C ASN A 152 -10.29 -7.25 -15.67
N SER A 153 -9.22 -7.89 -15.20
CA SER A 153 -8.73 -9.18 -15.67
C SER A 153 -8.02 -9.83 -14.50
N ALA A 154 -8.28 -11.12 -14.28
CA ALA A 154 -7.69 -11.89 -13.20
C ALA A 154 -6.24 -12.30 -13.56
N CYS A 155 -6.02 -13.58 -13.82
CA CYS A 155 -4.70 -14.18 -13.96
C CYS A 155 -3.79 -13.58 -15.04
N VAL A 156 -4.34 -12.82 -16.00
CA VAL A 156 -3.61 -12.33 -17.19
C VAL A 156 -3.40 -10.81 -17.16
N GLY A 157 -4.05 -10.08 -16.25
CA GLY A 157 -4.06 -8.61 -16.25
C GLY A 157 -2.68 -7.97 -16.18
N PHE A 158 -1.72 -8.60 -15.48
CA PHE A 158 -0.32 -8.12 -15.47
C PHE A 158 0.32 -8.16 -16.87
N ASN A 159 0.13 -9.25 -17.61
CA ASN A 159 0.71 -9.43 -18.94
C ASN A 159 0.07 -8.50 -19.98
N ILE A 160 -1.24 -8.28 -19.89
CA ILE A 160 -1.96 -7.27 -20.69
C ILE A 160 -1.38 -5.88 -20.44
N ASN A 161 -1.14 -5.53 -19.17
CA ASN A 161 -0.58 -4.23 -18.83
C ASN A 161 0.90 -4.07 -19.25
N ILE A 162 1.69 -5.14 -19.38
CA ILE A 162 3.02 -5.06 -20.00
C ILE A 162 2.92 -4.61 -21.46
N GLU A 163 2.04 -5.23 -22.25
CA GLU A 163 1.85 -4.84 -23.65
C GLU A 163 1.39 -3.38 -23.77
N ARG A 164 0.40 -2.98 -22.95
CA ARG A 164 -0.08 -1.59 -22.91
C ARG A 164 1.02 -0.60 -22.51
N ALA A 165 1.90 -0.96 -21.57
CA ALA A 165 3.03 -0.12 -21.19
C ALA A 165 4.04 0.03 -22.33
N LEU A 166 4.34 -1.05 -23.05
CA LEU A 166 5.21 -1.00 -24.24
C LEU A 166 4.61 -0.16 -25.36
N ASP A 167 3.30 -0.25 -25.59
CA ASP A 167 2.62 0.58 -26.58
C ASP A 167 2.60 2.06 -26.15
N TYR A 168 2.39 2.34 -24.87
CA TYR A 168 2.53 3.70 -24.34
C TYR A 168 3.93 4.26 -24.59
N PHE A 169 4.99 3.51 -24.28
CA PHE A 169 6.35 3.93 -24.59
C PHE A 169 6.56 4.18 -26.10
N LYS A 170 6.00 3.37 -27.00
CA LYS A 170 6.12 3.65 -28.44
C LYS A 170 5.47 4.97 -28.84
N MET A 171 4.34 5.30 -28.23
CA MET A 171 3.58 6.52 -28.53
C MET A 171 4.08 7.77 -27.80
N HIS A 172 4.79 7.59 -26.68
CA HIS A 172 5.34 8.64 -25.82
C HIS A 172 6.87 8.46 -25.66
N PRO A 173 7.67 8.96 -26.61
CA PRO A 173 9.13 8.85 -26.57
C PRO A 173 9.76 9.49 -25.32
N GLU A 174 9.09 10.48 -24.73
CA GLU A 174 9.46 11.15 -23.48
C GLU A 174 9.24 10.30 -22.23
N ALA A 175 8.34 9.30 -22.31
CA ALA A 175 8.00 8.46 -21.16
C ALA A 175 9.18 7.56 -20.78
N GLN A 176 9.45 7.53 -19.48
CA GLN A 176 10.61 6.92 -18.87
C GLN A 176 10.24 5.82 -17.87
N ASN A 177 9.21 6.01 -17.04
CA ASN A 177 8.83 5.05 -16.00
C ASN A 177 7.32 4.81 -15.96
N ILE A 178 6.94 3.53 -15.88
CA ILE A 178 5.55 3.10 -15.75
C ILE A 178 5.43 2.19 -14.53
N VAL A 179 4.45 2.44 -13.67
CA VAL A 179 4.10 1.52 -12.59
C VAL A 179 3.03 0.56 -13.10
N ILE A 180 3.29 -0.74 -12.98
CA ILE A 180 2.31 -1.79 -13.25
C ILE A 180 2.07 -2.56 -11.96
N VAL A 181 0.84 -2.58 -11.46
CA VAL A 181 0.43 -3.34 -10.27
C VAL A 181 -0.66 -4.34 -10.62
N HIS A 182 -0.57 -5.54 -10.06
CA HIS A 182 -1.65 -6.51 -10.05
C HIS A 182 -1.97 -6.86 -8.60
N THR A 183 -3.24 -6.78 -8.20
CA THR A 183 -3.66 -6.95 -6.80
C THR A 183 -4.98 -7.70 -6.72
N GLU A 184 -5.03 -8.73 -5.87
CA GLU A 184 -6.13 -9.67 -5.80
C GLU A 184 -6.41 -10.12 -4.36
N VAL A 185 -7.69 -10.13 -4.00
CA VAL A 185 -8.24 -10.75 -2.78
C VAL A 185 -9.19 -11.87 -3.20
N MET A 186 -8.60 -12.98 -3.67
CA MET A 186 -9.34 -14.14 -4.17
C MET A 186 -10.17 -14.83 -3.08
N SER A 187 -9.75 -14.76 -1.82
CA SER A 187 -10.51 -15.28 -0.68
C SER A 187 -11.90 -14.65 -0.57
N GLY A 188 -12.06 -13.40 -1.03
CA GLY A 188 -13.34 -12.71 -1.11
C GLY A 188 -14.31 -13.35 -2.11
N LEU A 189 -13.82 -14.12 -3.08
CA LEU A 189 -14.66 -14.83 -4.06
C LEU A 189 -15.11 -16.21 -3.58
N LEU A 190 -14.70 -16.64 -2.38
CA LEU A 190 -14.95 -17.98 -1.86
C LEU A 190 -16.06 -18.03 -0.80
N MET A 191 -16.57 -16.89 -0.35
CA MET A 191 -17.37 -16.77 0.89
C MET A 191 -18.64 -17.61 0.93
N HIS A 192 -19.37 -17.74 -0.18
CA HIS A 192 -20.73 -18.28 -0.16
C HIS A 192 -20.83 -19.75 -0.56
N GLU A 193 -19.90 -20.28 -1.37
CA GLU A 193 -19.93 -21.66 -1.86
C GLU A 193 -18.67 -22.44 -1.43
N PRO A 194 -18.74 -23.19 -0.31
CA PRO A 194 -17.66 -24.06 0.14
C PRO A 194 -17.30 -25.16 -0.89
N SER A 195 -16.14 -25.04 -1.54
CA SER A 195 -15.61 -26.06 -2.46
C SER A 195 -14.11 -26.31 -2.29
N PHE A 196 -13.73 -27.56 -2.11
CA PHE A 196 -12.37 -27.99 -1.80
C PHE A 196 -11.30 -27.41 -2.73
N VAL A 197 -11.50 -27.50 -4.06
CA VAL A 197 -10.46 -27.12 -5.03
C VAL A 197 -10.12 -25.61 -4.94
N PRO A 198 -11.08 -24.68 -5.02
CA PRO A 198 -10.82 -23.26 -4.78
C PRO A 198 -10.13 -22.95 -3.45
N TYR A 199 -10.58 -23.56 -2.35
CA TYR A 199 -10.04 -23.31 -1.01
C TYR A 199 -8.58 -23.75 -0.84
N VAL A 200 -8.20 -24.87 -1.46
CA VAL A 200 -6.81 -25.32 -1.51
C VAL A 200 -5.96 -24.46 -2.46
N THR A 201 -6.57 -23.85 -3.48
CA THR A 201 -5.85 -23.19 -4.57
C THR A 201 -5.52 -21.73 -4.27
N PHE A 202 -6.52 -20.91 -3.89
CA PHE A 202 -6.41 -19.46 -4.00
C PHE A 202 -5.89 -18.75 -2.75
N ALA A 203 -5.17 -17.65 -2.99
CA ALA A 203 -4.67 -16.76 -1.95
C ALA A 203 -4.77 -15.28 -2.37
N ASP A 204 -4.48 -14.40 -1.41
CA ASP A 204 -4.57 -12.95 -1.57
C ASP A 204 -3.18 -12.34 -1.64
N ALA A 205 -2.92 -11.57 -2.70
CA ALA A 205 -1.64 -10.92 -2.89
C ALA A 205 -1.71 -9.76 -3.88
N ALA A 206 -0.69 -8.93 -3.81
CA ALA A 206 -0.37 -7.94 -4.81
C ALA A 206 1.10 -7.99 -5.19
N ALA A 207 1.40 -7.66 -6.44
CA ALA A 207 2.76 -7.43 -6.89
C ALA A 207 2.79 -6.27 -7.88
N ALA A 208 3.85 -5.46 -7.81
CA ALA A 208 4.03 -4.29 -8.63
C ALA A 208 5.44 -4.25 -9.21
N VAL A 209 5.57 -3.69 -10.41
CA VAL A 209 6.86 -3.41 -11.04
C VAL A 209 6.94 -1.95 -11.45
N VAL A 210 8.14 -1.39 -11.36
CA VAL A 210 8.51 -0.15 -12.05
C VAL A 210 9.21 -0.55 -13.35
N LEU A 211 8.50 -0.41 -14.47
CA LEU A 211 9.03 -0.65 -15.81
C LEU A 211 9.66 0.63 -16.33
N THR A 212 10.97 0.59 -16.58
CA THR A 212 11.76 1.76 -17.01
C THR A 212 12.31 1.55 -18.41
N ARG A 213 12.12 2.54 -19.30
CA ARG A 213 12.82 2.61 -20.60
C ARG A 213 14.27 2.98 -20.39
N THR A 214 15.18 2.32 -21.09
CA THR A 214 16.61 2.62 -21.05
C THR A 214 17.26 2.35 -22.39
N GLN A 215 18.45 2.90 -22.59
CA GLN A 215 19.22 2.72 -23.80
C GLN A 215 20.46 1.88 -23.53
N GLY A 216 20.76 0.94 -24.43
CA GLY A 216 21.95 0.11 -24.36
C GLY A 216 22.42 -0.38 -25.73
N GLU A 217 23.60 -0.99 -25.78
CA GLU A 217 24.09 -1.67 -26.98
C GLU A 217 23.45 -3.05 -27.15
N GLU A 218 23.30 -3.78 -26.03
CA GLU A 218 22.68 -5.10 -25.99
C GLU A 218 21.20 -5.02 -25.58
N LYS A 219 20.41 -5.99 -26.08
CA LYS A 219 19.01 -6.12 -25.70
C LYS A 219 18.91 -6.70 -24.28
N GLU A 220 18.24 -5.98 -23.40
CA GLU A 220 17.93 -6.37 -22.02
C GLU A 220 16.45 -6.08 -21.72
N GLY A 221 15.94 -6.69 -20.66
CA GLY A 221 14.57 -6.49 -20.22
C GLY A 221 13.57 -7.26 -21.07
N ILE A 222 12.37 -6.70 -21.26
CA ILE A 222 11.30 -7.32 -22.06
C ILE A 222 11.73 -7.39 -23.53
N THR A 223 11.74 -8.61 -24.08
CA THR A 223 12.08 -8.86 -25.48
C THR A 223 10.83 -8.99 -26.35
N PHE A 224 9.89 -9.86 -25.96
CA PHE A 224 8.57 -9.99 -26.58
C PHE A 224 7.49 -10.15 -25.54
N VAL A 225 6.30 -9.65 -25.85
CA VAL A 225 5.04 -9.89 -25.13
C VAL A 225 3.99 -10.38 -26.12
N ARG A 226 3.10 -11.26 -25.67
CA ARG A 226 1.97 -11.77 -26.42
C ARG A 226 0.75 -11.88 -25.50
N ASN A 227 -0.41 -11.54 -26.05
CA ASN A 227 -1.72 -11.76 -25.44
C ASN A 227 -2.63 -12.45 -26.47
N GLY A 228 -3.59 -13.24 -25.98
CA GLY A 228 -4.56 -13.96 -26.77
C GLY A 228 -5.78 -14.35 -25.95
N GLU A 229 -6.81 -14.83 -26.63
CA GLU A 229 -8.09 -15.20 -26.03
C GLU A 229 -8.57 -16.54 -26.57
N ASP A 230 -9.05 -17.40 -25.67
CA ASP A 230 -9.63 -18.70 -25.96
C ASP A 230 -11.11 -18.70 -25.56
N LEU A 231 -11.97 -18.34 -26.51
CA LEU A 231 -13.42 -18.26 -26.33
C LEU A 231 -14.07 -19.55 -25.82
N HIS A 232 -13.38 -20.70 -25.93
CA HIS A 232 -13.88 -21.96 -25.38
C HIS A 232 -13.86 -21.99 -23.84
N MET A 233 -13.22 -21.04 -23.18
CA MET A 233 -13.10 -20.99 -21.71
C MET A 233 -14.11 -20.06 -21.02
N ILE A 234 -14.96 -19.35 -21.78
CA ILE A 234 -15.78 -18.26 -21.25
C ILE A 234 -16.85 -18.71 -20.23
N ASP A 235 -17.40 -19.92 -20.42
CA ASP A 235 -18.60 -20.37 -19.68
C ASP A 235 -18.31 -21.18 -18.39
N PHE A 236 -17.04 -21.49 -18.08
CA PHE A 236 -16.73 -22.39 -16.97
C PHE A 236 -15.62 -21.90 -16.02
N LEU A 237 -15.18 -20.65 -16.14
CA LEU A 237 -14.26 -20.03 -15.20
C LEU A 237 -14.55 -18.54 -15.09
N GLY A 238 -15.02 -18.09 -13.93
CA GLY A 238 -15.34 -16.69 -13.70
C GLY A 238 -15.84 -16.41 -12.29
N ALA A 239 -16.30 -15.19 -12.07
CA ALA A 239 -17.01 -14.79 -10.86
C ALA A 239 -18.40 -14.25 -11.24
N ASN A 240 -19.44 -14.65 -10.52
CA ASN A 240 -20.80 -14.20 -10.79
C ASN A 240 -21.03 -12.74 -10.30
N ARG A 241 -22.24 -12.21 -10.44
CA ARG A 241 -22.58 -10.84 -10.00
C ARG A 241 -22.49 -10.64 -8.48
N GLN A 242 -22.64 -11.71 -7.71
CA GLN A 242 -22.51 -11.74 -6.25
C GLN A 242 -21.04 -11.81 -5.81
N GLY A 243 -20.12 -12.04 -6.75
CA GLY A 243 -18.70 -12.23 -6.48
C GLY A 243 -18.31 -13.68 -6.20
N ASP A 244 -19.16 -14.66 -6.47
CA ASP A 244 -18.81 -16.07 -6.23
C ASP A 244 -18.04 -16.65 -7.41
N LEU A 245 -16.91 -17.29 -7.10
CA LEU A 245 -16.12 -18.01 -8.08
C LEU A 245 -16.88 -19.25 -8.57
N TYR A 246 -17.02 -19.39 -9.88
CA TYR A 246 -17.41 -20.65 -10.53
C TYR A 246 -16.27 -21.20 -11.38
N MET A 247 -16.04 -22.50 -11.30
CA MET A 247 -14.95 -23.16 -12.02
C MET A 247 -15.30 -24.60 -12.38
N GLY A 248 -15.05 -24.99 -13.64
CA GLY A 248 -15.04 -26.37 -14.12
C GLY A 248 -13.62 -26.92 -14.21
N PRO A 249 -13.05 -27.56 -13.17
CA PRO A 249 -11.60 -27.77 -13.03
C PRO A 249 -10.98 -28.60 -14.17
N THR A 250 -11.69 -29.63 -14.64
CA THR A 250 -11.23 -30.49 -15.74
C THR A 250 -11.09 -29.71 -17.05
N ARG A 251 -12.10 -28.90 -17.40
CA ARG A 251 -12.08 -28.09 -18.64
C ARG A 251 -11.04 -26.98 -18.55
N VAL A 252 -10.90 -26.35 -17.38
CA VAL A 252 -9.82 -25.37 -17.13
C VAL A 252 -8.46 -26.00 -17.34
N LYS A 253 -8.20 -27.18 -16.76
CA LYS A 253 -6.93 -27.90 -16.95
C LYS A 253 -6.64 -28.15 -18.42
N GLU A 254 -7.60 -28.70 -19.17
CA GLU A 254 -7.42 -29.05 -20.60
C GLU A 254 -7.07 -27.82 -21.45
N ARG A 255 -7.82 -26.73 -21.29
CA ARG A 255 -7.62 -25.51 -22.10
C ARG A 255 -6.42 -24.70 -21.66
N ALA A 256 -6.25 -24.47 -20.36
CA ALA A 256 -5.13 -23.69 -19.83
C ALA A 256 -3.78 -24.33 -20.16
N THR A 257 -3.67 -25.66 -20.07
CA THR A 257 -2.44 -26.38 -20.43
C THR A 257 -2.08 -26.14 -21.90
N LYS A 258 -3.05 -26.26 -22.81
CA LYS A 258 -2.86 -25.99 -24.25
C LYS A 258 -2.40 -24.55 -24.50
N ASN A 259 -3.04 -23.57 -23.87
CA ASN A 259 -2.74 -22.15 -24.08
C ASN A 259 -1.34 -21.78 -23.55
N ILE A 260 -0.94 -22.32 -22.39
CA ILE A 260 0.41 -22.15 -21.83
C ILE A 260 1.49 -22.75 -22.75
N ILE A 261 1.25 -23.93 -23.32
CA ILE A 261 2.19 -24.56 -24.28
C ILE A 261 2.35 -23.67 -25.51
N ASN A 262 1.23 -23.24 -26.11
CA ASN A 262 1.24 -22.45 -27.34
C ASN A 262 1.99 -21.13 -27.16
N ILE A 263 1.72 -20.40 -26.08
CA ILE A 263 2.34 -19.09 -25.86
C ILE A 263 3.83 -19.21 -25.54
N SER A 264 4.23 -20.24 -24.80
CA SER A 264 5.64 -20.51 -24.50
C SER A 264 6.41 -20.83 -25.78
N GLN A 265 5.86 -21.66 -26.66
CA GLN A 265 6.46 -21.98 -27.96
C GLN A 265 6.57 -20.74 -28.86
N GLN A 266 5.55 -19.88 -28.87
CA GLN A 266 5.57 -18.64 -29.63
C GLN A 266 6.66 -17.69 -29.15
N LEU A 267 6.78 -17.47 -27.83
CA LEU A 267 7.82 -16.61 -27.26
C LEU A 267 9.23 -17.15 -27.51
N LEU A 268 9.43 -18.47 -27.40
CA LEU A 268 10.70 -19.11 -27.76
C LEU A 268 11.03 -18.85 -29.23
N LYS A 269 10.06 -19.07 -30.14
CA LYS A 269 10.23 -18.85 -31.58
C LYS A 269 10.55 -17.39 -31.90
N ASP A 270 9.81 -16.44 -31.32
CA ASP A 270 9.98 -15.01 -31.56
C ASP A 270 11.37 -14.51 -31.16
N ASN A 271 11.93 -15.07 -30.08
CA ASN A 271 13.30 -14.78 -29.63
C ASN A 271 14.38 -15.60 -30.35
N GLN A 272 14.00 -16.55 -31.22
CA GLN A 272 14.91 -17.56 -31.77
C GLN A 272 15.62 -18.36 -30.66
N TRP A 273 14.92 -18.62 -29.57
CA TRP A 273 15.35 -19.45 -28.46
C TRP A 273 14.76 -20.85 -28.58
N ASN A 274 15.40 -21.79 -27.90
CA ASN A 274 14.87 -23.12 -27.60
C ASN A 274 14.94 -23.39 -26.09
N VAL A 275 14.35 -24.51 -25.66
CA VAL A 275 14.30 -24.91 -24.24
C VAL A 275 15.68 -25.06 -23.61
N ASP A 276 16.70 -25.45 -24.38
CA ASP A 276 18.06 -25.58 -23.89
C ASP A 276 18.70 -24.22 -23.61
N SER A 277 18.42 -23.23 -24.46
CA SER A 277 18.93 -21.86 -24.34
C SER A 277 18.18 -20.97 -23.33
N MET A 278 16.95 -21.34 -22.96
CA MET A 278 16.18 -20.66 -21.91
C MET A 278 16.70 -21.06 -20.54
N ASP A 279 16.85 -20.11 -19.62
CA ASP A 279 17.33 -20.41 -18.26
C ASP A 279 16.19 -20.81 -17.32
N MET A 280 15.01 -20.19 -17.47
CA MET A 280 13.88 -20.45 -16.60
C MET A 280 12.53 -20.18 -17.28
N LEU A 281 11.57 -21.08 -17.04
CA LEU A 281 10.14 -20.88 -17.30
C LEU A 281 9.46 -20.50 -15.98
N ILE A 282 8.81 -19.34 -15.96
CA ILE A 282 8.03 -18.82 -14.82
C ILE A 282 6.56 -18.74 -15.25
N PRO A 283 5.80 -19.84 -15.17
CA PRO A 283 4.40 -19.86 -15.55
C PRO A 283 3.52 -19.26 -14.45
N HIS A 284 2.27 -18.96 -14.79
CA HIS A 284 1.23 -18.77 -13.80
C HIS A 284 1.13 -19.99 -12.89
N GLN A 285 1.01 -19.74 -11.59
CA GLN A 285 1.19 -20.71 -10.52
C GLN A 285 -0.17 -21.35 -10.18
N THR A 286 -0.70 -22.12 -11.14
CA THR A 286 -2.06 -22.71 -11.10
C THR A 286 -2.14 -24.10 -10.51
N GLY A 287 -1.00 -24.68 -10.12
CA GLY A 287 -0.92 -26.03 -9.60
C GLY A 287 -0.29 -27.03 -10.57
N HIS A 288 0.18 -28.15 -10.01
CA HIS A 288 0.90 -29.21 -10.72
C HIS A 288 0.15 -29.74 -11.94
N ALA A 289 -1.18 -29.89 -11.83
CA ALA A 289 -2.02 -30.43 -12.88
C ALA A 289 -1.87 -29.69 -14.22
N ILE A 290 -1.62 -28.37 -14.19
CA ILE A 290 -1.43 -27.54 -15.39
C ILE A 290 0.05 -27.29 -15.62
N VAL A 291 0.76 -26.80 -14.60
CA VAL A 291 2.15 -26.35 -14.70
C VAL A 291 3.09 -27.48 -15.13
N GLN A 292 3.02 -28.64 -14.46
CA GLN A 292 3.89 -29.78 -14.80
C GLN A 292 3.48 -30.44 -16.12
N SER A 293 2.18 -30.46 -16.45
CA SER A 293 1.68 -30.99 -17.73
C SER A 293 2.21 -30.16 -18.90
N ALA A 294 2.16 -28.82 -18.79
CA ALA A 294 2.70 -27.92 -19.79
C ALA A 294 4.23 -28.04 -19.90
N ALA A 295 4.94 -28.05 -18.76
CA ALA A 295 6.40 -28.21 -18.74
C ALA A 295 6.85 -29.53 -19.38
N SER A 296 6.16 -30.63 -19.09
CA SER A 296 6.44 -31.95 -19.68
C SER A 296 6.22 -31.95 -21.20
N ALA A 297 5.12 -31.36 -21.67
CA ALA A 297 4.83 -31.25 -23.10
C ALA A 297 5.87 -30.38 -23.84
N LEU A 298 6.35 -29.32 -23.19
CA LEU A 298 7.44 -28.47 -23.68
C LEU A 298 8.83 -29.09 -23.51
N LYS A 299 8.96 -30.22 -22.80
CA LYS A 299 10.23 -30.86 -22.41
C LYS A 299 11.14 -29.94 -21.59
N VAL A 300 10.55 -29.07 -20.77
CA VAL A 300 11.30 -28.20 -19.85
C VAL A 300 11.84 -29.04 -18.69
N PRO A 301 13.16 -29.04 -18.45
CA PRO A 301 13.73 -29.72 -17.28
C PRO A 301 13.19 -29.11 -15.99
N GLU A 302 12.94 -29.95 -14.97
CA GLU A 302 12.40 -29.52 -13.67
C GLU A 302 13.20 -28.37 -13.04
N LYS A 303 14.54 -28.43 -13.10
CA LYS A 303 15.44 -27.36 -12.60
C LYS A 303 15.26 -25.99 -13.28
N LYS A 304 14.61 -25.92 -14.43
CA LYS A 304 14.29 -24.69 -15.17
C LYS A 304 12.85 -24.25 -14.96
N LEU A 305 12.04 -24.99 -14.22
CA LEU A 305 10.63 -24.68 -13.97
C LEU A 305 10.48 -24.05 -12.58
N TYR A 306 9.93 -22.84 -12.51
CA TYR A 306 9.66 -22.19 -11.23
C TYR A 306 8.27 -22.54 -10.69
N GLN A 307 8.20 -23.00 -9.43
CA GLN A 307 6.94 -23.42 -8.78
C GLN A 307 6.78 -22.95 -7.32
N GLU A 308 7.74 -22.21 -6.77
CA GLU A 308 7.77 -21.94 -5.32
C GLU A 308 6.60 -21.07 -4.84
N VAL A 309 6.08 -20.19 -5.70
CA VAL A 309 4.91 -19.36 -5.34
C VAL A 309 3.67 -20.22 -5.09
N GLN A 310 3.32 -21.18 -5.96
CA GLN A 310 2.16 -22.04 -5.67
C GLN A 310 2.38 -22.90 -4.42
N LEU A 311 3.61 -23.39 -4.22
CA LEU A 311 3.91 -24.28 -3.09
C LEU A 311 3.75 -23.53 -1.76
N GLU A 312 4.30 -22.33 -1.66
CA GLU A 312 4.39 -21.59 -0.38
C GLU A 312 3.35 -20.50 -0.19
N TYR A 313 2.73 -20.01 -1.25
CA TYR A 313 1.79 -18.88 -1.18
C TYR A 313 0.43 -19.16 -1.82
N GLY A 314 0.28 -20.25 -2.56
CA GLY A 314 -0.95 -20.55 -3.31
C GLY A 314 -0.98 -19.89 -4.69
N ASN A 315 -2.13 -19.98 -5.34
CA ASN A 315 -2.41 -19.28 -6.58
C ASN A 315 -2.76 -17.81 -6.28
N LEU A 316 -1.87 -16.91 -6.68
CA LEU A 316 -1.97 -15.47 -6.46
C LEU A 316 -2.64 -14.73 -7.63
N SER A 317 -3.42 -15.43 -8.46
CA SER A 317 -4.01 -14.88 -9.70
C SER A 317 -2.92 -14.16 -10.52
N GLY A 318 -3.18 -12.97 -11.07
CA GLY A 318 -2.26 -12.23 -11.92
C GLY A 318 -1.03 -11.67 -11.19
N ALA A 319 -1.01 -11.70 -9.85
CA ALA A 319 0.17 -11.36 -9.07
C ALA A 319 1.23 -12.48 -9.09
N SER A 320 0.90 -13.72 -9.48
CA SER A 320 1.79 -14.88 -9.38
C SER A 320 3.16 -14.69 -10.07
N VAL A 321 3.16 -14.23 -11.32
CA VAL A 321 4.40 -14.05 -12.11
C VAL A 321 5.24 -12.88 -11.58
N PRO A 322 4.72 -11.66 -11.37
CA PRO A 322 5.52 -10.58 -10.79
C PRO A 322 5.96 -10.87 -9.34
N PHE A 323 5.18 -11.61 -8.55
CA PHE A 323 5.58 -12.04 -7.21
C PHE A 323 6.77 -13.02 -7.28
N ALA A 324 6.72 -14.01 -8.19
CA ALA A 324 7.83 -14.92 -8.44
C ALA A 324 9.11 -14.18 -8.84
N LEU A 325 9.01 -13.20 -9.74
CA LEU A 325 10.15 -12.36 -10.11
C LEU A 325 10.69 -11.55 -8.93
N GLY A 326 9.80 -11.08 -8.04
CA GLY A 326 10.17 -10.40 -6.80
C GLY A 326 11.00 -11.28 -5.88
N LEU A 327 10.50 -12.48 -5.57
CA LEU A 327 11.22 -13.47 -4.74
C LEU A 327 12.59 -13.83 -5.34
N LEU A 328 12.63 -14.18 -6.63
CA LEU A 328 13.87 -14.52 -7.32
C LEU A 328 14.89 -13.37 -7.33
N THR A 329 14.41 -12.12 -7.37
CA THR A 329 15.27 -10.92 -7.29
C THR A 329 15.84 -10.74 -5.89
N ASP A 330 15.00 -10.82 -4.86
CA ASP A 330 15.40 -10.64 -3.46
C ASP A 330 16.35 -11.77 -3.00
N GLU A 331 16.16 -12.98 -3.51
CA GLU A 331 17.04 -14.15 -3.32
C GLU A 331 18.31 -14.12 -4.19
N LYS A 332 18.47 -13.10 -5.05
CA LYS A 332 19.61 -12.95 -5.97
C LYS A 332 19.80 -14.13 -6.92
N ARG A 333 18.71 -14.82 -7.29
CA ARG A 333 18.72 -15.95 -8.24
C ARG A 333 18.65 -15.51 -9.69
N LEU A 334 18.14 -14.31 -9.97
CA LEU A 334 18.21 -13.70 -11.29
C LEU A 334 19.60 -13.09 -11.53
N LYS A 335 20.37 -13.67 -12.46
CA LYS A 335 21.69 -13.18 -12.88
C LYS A 335 21.60 -12.47 -14.23
N PRO A 336 22.39 -11.40 -14.47
CA PRO A 336 22.40 -10.69 -15.74
C PRO A 336 22.59 -11.64 -16.93
N GLY A 337 21.84 -11.42 -18.00
CA GLY A 337 21.86 -12.24 -19.21
C GLY A 337 20.96 -13.48 -19.16
N MET A 338 20.42 -13.86 -18.00
CA MET A 338 19.48 -14.97 -17.92
C MET A 338 18.23 -14.73 -18.77
N LYS A 339 17.84 -15.75 -19.52
CA LYS A 339 16.69 -15.77 -20.44
C LYS A 339 15.50 -16.42 -19.75
N LEU A 340 14.50 -15.60 -19.46
CA LEU A 340 13.26 -16.03 -18.81
C LEU A 340 12.12 -16.05 -19.84
N VAL A 341 11.24 -17.04 -19.72
CA VAL A 341 9.95 -17.08 -20.42
C VAL A 341 8.86 -17.16 -19.38
N THR A 342 7.78 -16.40 -19.58
CA THR A 342 6.57 -16.46 -18.74
C THR A 342 5.37 -16.89 -19.58
N SER A 343 4.37 -17.44 -18.91
CA SER A 343 3.15 -17.92 -19.56
C SER A 343 2.00 -17.91 -18.57
N VAL A 344 0.89 -17.27 -18.93
CA VAL A 344 -0.28 -17.08 -18.08
C VAL A 344 -1.55 -17.46 -18.83
N CYS A 345 -2.56 -17.94 -18.12
CA CYS A 345 -3.90 -18.23 -18.64
C CYS A 345 -4.91 -18.19 -17.49
N GLY A 346 -6.12 -17.70 -17.72
CA GLY A 346 -7.16 -17.66 -16.67
C GLY A 346 -8.54 -17.22 -17.13
N LEU A 347 -9.23 -16.46 -16.26
CA LEU A 347 -10.60 -15.98 -16.48
C LEU A 347 -10.72 -15.20 -17.80
N GLY A 348 -11.90 -15.28 -18.42
CA GLY A 348 -12.16 -14.69 -19.74
C GLY A 348 -11.57 -15.49 -20.90
N GLY A 349 -10.92 -16.63 -20.64
CA GLY A 349 -10.15 -17.35 -21.65
C GLY A 349 -8.88 -16.61 -22.08
N GLU A 350 -8.52 -15.55 -21.37
CA GLU A 350 -7.32 -14.79 -21.64
C GLU A 350 -6.10 -15.68 -21.40
N PHE A 351 -5.09 -15.52 -22.24
CA PHE A 351 -3.77 -16.12 -22.06
C PHE A 351 -2.69 -15.23 -22.66
N GLY A 352 -1.46 -15.41 -22.22
CA GLY A 352 -0.37 -14.56 -22.65
C GLY A 352 0.95 -14.95 -22.03
N GLY A 353 1.95 -14.13 -22.29
CA GLY A 353 3.26 -14.28 -21.68
C GLY A 353 4.22 -13.25 -22.23
N PHE A 354 5.37 -13.14 -21.58
CA PHE A 354 6.48 -12.33 -22.05
C PHE A 354 7.79 -13.08 -21.88
N SER A 355 8.77 -12.65 -22.66
CA SER A 355 10.15 -13.09 -22.56
C SER A 355 11.01 -11.95 -22.03
N TYR A 356 12.02 -12.29 -21.24
CA TYR A 356 12.80 -11.32 -20.49
C TYR A 356 14.27 -11.73 -20.44
N ILE A 357 15.16 -10.78 -20.70
CA ILE A 357 16.60 -10.94 -20.46
C ILE A 357 16.93 -10.14 -19.21
N VAL A 358 17.44 -10.81 -18.17
CA VAL A 358 17.77 -10.15 -16.91
C VAL A 358 18.83 -9.06 -17.15
N PRO A 359 18.56 -7.80 -16.81
CA PRO A 359 19.48 -6.70 -17.11
C PRO A 359 20.70 -6.73 -16.18
N ARG A 360 21.77 -6.05 -16.60
CA ARG A 360 22.88 -5.75 -15.70
C ARG A 360 22.41 -4.83 -14.55
N PRO A 361 23.01 -4.94 -13.34
CA PRO A 361 22.68 -4.06 -12.23
C PRO A 361 22.87 -2.59 -12.62
N ARG A 362 21.97 -1.73 -12.15
CA ARG A 362 21.97 -0.31 -12.49
C ARG A 362 22.10 0.55 -11.25
N LYS A 363 22.69 1.72 -11.44
CA LYS A 363 22.74 2.73 -10.39
C LYS A 363 21.32 3.22 -10.14
N LYS A 364 20.89 3.20 -8.88
CA LYS A 364 19.61 3.81 -8.49
C LYS A 364 19.65 5.30 -8.85
N PRO A 365 18.51 5.88 -9.26
CA PRO A 365 18.42 7.32 -9.45
C PRO A 365 18.73 8.05 -8.13
N GLN A 366 19.10 9.33 -8.23
CA GLN A 366 19.32 10.15 -7.06
C GLN A 366 18.01 10.29 -6.26
N LYS A 367 18.10 10.27 -4.93
CA LYS A 367 16.94 10.46 -4.05
C LYS A 367 16.31 11.83 -4.35
N TYR A 368 15.07 11.81 -4.83
CA TYR A 368 14.26 13.01 -4.99
C TYR A 368 13.75 13.48 -3.63
N ARG A 369 13.72 14.79 -3.41
CA ARG A 369 13.23 15.46 -2.21
C ARG A 369 12.06 16.37 -2.63
N PRO A 370 10.79 16.00 -2.35
CA PRO A 370 9.60 16.63 -2.91
C PRO A 370 9.34 18.05 -2.41
N LEU A 371 10.01 18.48 -1.35
CA LEU A 371 9.78 19.78 -0.71
C LEU A 371 10.96 20.76 -0.89
N ILE A 372 11.92 20.46 -1.79
CA ILE A 372 12.97 21.43 -2.15
C ILE A 372 12.33 22.74 -2.62
N GLY A 373 12.83 23.86 -2.10
CA GLY A 373 12.34 25.20 -2.43
C GLY A 373 11.01 25.56 -1.76
N LYS A 374 10.49 24.70 -0.88
CA LYS A 374 9.28 24.97 -0.09
C LYS A 374 9.64 25.46 1.30
N LEU A 375 8.78 26.30 1.88
CA LEU A 375 8.90 26.80 3.25
C LEU A 375 7.72 26.32 4.12
N ALA A 376 8.01 25.79 5.30
CA ALA A 376 7.01 25.40 6.28
C ALA A 376 7.16 26.15 7.62
N LEU A 377 6.06 26.66 8.17
CA LEU A 377 5.99 27.13 9.55
C LEU A 377 5.40 26.02 10.43
N VAL A 378 6.18 25.54 11.42
CA VAL A 378 5.75 24.51 12.38
C VAL A 378 5.59 25.12 13.77
N THR A 379 4.38 25.10 14.33
CA THR A 379 4.17 25.47 15.74
C THR A 379 4.35 24.27 16.66
N GLY A 380 4.99 24.48 17.82
CA GLY A 380 5.28 23.42 18.78
C GLY A 380 6.44 22.51 18.37
N ALA A 381 7.46 23.05 17.70
CA ALA A 381 8.56 22.28 17.11
C ALA A 381 9.40 21.48 18.13
N THR A 382 9.37 21.82 19.42
CA THR A 382 10.03 21.06 20.50
C THR A 382 9.11 20.08 21.25
N GLY A 383 7.86 19.95 20.79
CA GLY A 383 6.89 18.96 21.29
C GLY A 383 7.13 17.56 20.72
N GLY A 384 6.48 16.55 21.31
CA GLY A 384 6.69 15.14 20.93
C GLY A 384 6.42 14.83 19.45
N LEU A 385 5.35 15.39 18.89
CA LEU A 385 5.05 15.27 17.45
C LEU A 385 5.77 16.32 16.60
N GLY A 386 5.79 17.59 17.06
CA GLY A 386 6.34 18.71 16.29
C GLY A 386 7.82 18.54 15.93
N GLU A 387 8.62 17.94 16.83
CA GLU A 387 10.02 17.64 16.55
C GLU A 387 10.16 16.63 15.40
N GLN A 388 9.34 15.57 15.40
CA GLN A 388 9.38 14.53 14.37
C GLN A 388 8.85 15.06 13.03
N VAL A 389 7.79 15.88 13.04
CA VAL A 389 7.30 16.57 11.83
C VAL A 389 8.37 17.48 11.25
N THR A 390 9.09 18.21 12.10
CA THR A 390 10.22 19.07 11.67
C THR A 390 11.31 18.25 10.99
N LYS A 391 11.75 17.16 11.63
CA LYS A 391 12.79 16.27 11.07
C LYS A 391 12.36 15.67 9.73
N GLN A 392 11.10 15.26 9.61
CA GLN A 392 10.57 14.71 8.37
C GLN A 392 10.54 15.77 7.26
N LEU A 393 10.03 16.98 7.52
CA LEU A 393 10.02 18.08 6.57
C LEU A 393 11.44 18.43 6.05
N ALA A 394 12.42 18.54 6.95
CA ALA A 394 13.81 18.78 6.58
C ALA A 394 14.39 17.66 5.72
N SER A 395 14.08 16.39 6.04
CA SER A 395 14.58 15.23 5.28
C SER A 395 14.03 15.17 3.84
N GLU A 396 12.90 15.82 3.60
CA GLU A 396 12.26 15.99 2.29
C GLU A 396 12.66 17.31 1.60
N GLY A 397 13.60 18.07 2.18
CA GLY A 397 14.19 19.28 1.61
C GLY A 397 13.44 20.59 1.89
N CYS A 398 12.50 20.61 2.82
CA CYS A 398 11.73 21.81 3.15
C CYS A 398 12.52 22.75 4.06
N ASN A 399 12.54 24.05 3.72
CA ASN A 399 13.01 25.11 4.61
C ASN A 399 12.00 25.34 5.74
N LEU A 400 12.45 25.86 6.89
CA LEU A 400 11.68 25.80 8.13
C LEU A 400 11.65 27.10 8.92
N ILE A 401 10.45 27.48 9.38
CA ILE A 401 10.26 28.40 10.51
C ILE A 401 9.70 27.57 11.67
N LEU A 402 10.36 27.60 12.81
CA LEU A 402 10.08 26.71 13.93
C LEU A 402 9.73 27.53 15.17
N GLN A 403 8.50 27.38 15.65
CA GLN A 403 8.11 28.00 16.91
C GLN A 403 8.29 27.03 18.08
N TYR A 404 8.87 27.53 19.17
CA TYR A 404 8.91 26.85 20.47
C TYR A 404 8.46 27.78 21.61
N ASN A 405 8.05 27.19 22.73
CA ASN A 405 7.55 27.95 23.89
C ASN A 405 8.66 28.25 24.92
N SER A 406 9.11 27.24 25.67
CA SER A 406 9.99 27.44 26.83
C SER A 406 11.16 26.46 26.95
N ASN A 407 11.15 25.33 26.22
CA ASN A 407 12.22 24.34 26.30
C ASN A 407 13.38 24.69 25.35
N LEU A 408 14.29 25.55 25.84
CA LEU A 408 15.47 26.00 25.09
C LEU A 408 16.42 24.85 24.75
N ASN A 409 16.67 23.93 25.68
CA ASN A 409 17.57 22.79 25.45
C ASN A 409 17.13 21.95 24.25
N LYS A 410 15.84 21.63 24.15
CA LYS A 410 15.30 20.92 22.98
C LYS A 410 15.40 21.73 21.69
N ALA A 411 15.24 23.06 21.77
CA ALA A 411 15.39 23.92 20.61
C ALA A 411 16.86 23.92 20.10
N GLU A 412 17.83 23.96 21.02
CA GLU A 412 19.26 23.87 20.70
C GLU A 412 19.65 22.49 20.16
N GLU A 413 19.12 21.40 20.71
CA GLU A 413 19.32 20.05 20.19
C GLU A 413 18.76 19.89 18.78
N LEU A 414 17.55 20.43 18.53
CA LEU A 414 16.95 20.44 17.21
C LEU A 414 17.76 21.28 16.23
N SER A 415 18.27 22.45 16.65
CA SER A 415 19.18 23.28 15.87
C SER A 415 20.43 22.49 15.46
N LYS A 416 21.13 21.85 16.40
CA LYS A 416 22.34 21.06 16.13
C LYS A 416 22.10 19.90 15.15
N TRP A 417 20.88 19.37 15.11
CA TRP A 417 20.50 18.35 14.15
C TRP A 417 20.21 18.95 12.76
N LEU A 418 19.53 20.12 12.72
CA LEU A 418 19.22 20.87 11.50
C LEU A 418 20.46 21.44 10.82
N ASP A 419 21.48 21.85 11.57
CA ASP A 419 22.80 22.28 11.05
C ASP A 419 23.48 21.21 10.16
N LYS A 420 23.05 19.95 10.27
CA LYS A 420 23.55 18.81 9.48
C LYS A 420 22.67 18.47 8.29
N GLN A 421 21.56 19.19 8.12
CA GLN A 421 20.64 19.03 7.00
C GLN A 421 20.92 20.11 5.96
N ASP A 422 20.58 19.81 4.71
CA ASP A 422 20.70 20.72 3.59
C ASP A 422 19.37 21.49 3.41
N VAL A 423 19.02 22.33 4.40
CA VAL A 423 17.84 23.20 4.44
C VAL A 423 18.12 24.47 5.27
N ASP A 424 17.46 25.57 4.92
CA ASP A 424 17.46 26.78 5.74
C ASP A 424 16.43 26.67 6.86
N TYR A 425 16.76 27.17 8.05
CA TYR A 425 15.80 27.20 9.14
C TYR A 425 15.96 28.41 10.07
N ARG A 426 14.87 28.75 10.74
CA ARG A 426 14.85 29.74 11.83
C ARG A 426 14.01 29.26 12.98
N ILE A 427 14.54 29.35 14.19
CA ILE A 427 13.83 29.01 15.43
C ILE A 427 13.45 30.30 16.16
N VAL A 428 12.18 30.44 16.52
CA VAL A 428 11.63 31.63 17.18
C VAL A 428 10.86 31.24 18.44
N ARG A 429 11.17 31.90 19.54
CA ARG A 429 10.46 31.74 20.81
C ARG A 429 9.17 32.55 20.79
N CYS A 430 8.05 31.92 21.13
CA CYS A 430 6.78 32.61 21.35
C CYS A 430 5.93 31.82 22.36
N ASN A 431 5.50 32.47 23.45
CA ASN A 431 4.61 31.87 24.43
C ASN A 431 3.15 32.05 24.01
N PHE A 432 2.50 30.96 23.59
CA PHE A 432 1.11 30.99 23.14
C PHE A 432 0.08 31.27 24.24
N ALA A 433 0.48 31.31 25.51
CA ALA A 433 -0.38 31.78 26.60
C ALA A 433 -0.45 33.32 26.66
N ASP A 434 0.45 34.05 26.00
CA ASP A 434 0.47 35.51 25.93
C ASP A 434 0.02 35.98 24.54
N GLN A 435 -1.14 36.63 24.48
CA GLN A 435 -1.73 37.11 23.22
C GLN A 435 -0.84 38.15 22.51
N LYS A 436 -0.14 39.03 23.25
CA LYS A 436 0.71 40.07 22.64
C LYS A 436 1.96 39.45 22.01
N GLU A 437 2.54 38.45 22.65
CA GLU A 437 3.64 37.68 22.07
C GLU A 437 3.21 36.99 20.77
N VAL A 438 1.99 36.42 20.73
CA VAL A 438 1.45 35.75 19.54
C VAL A 438 1.23 36.74 18.39
N GLU A 439 0.64 37.91 18.66
CA GLU A 439 0.42 38.96 17.66
C GLU A 439 1.74 39.49 17.09
N THR A 440 2.73 39.72 17.97
CA THR A 440 4.07 40.16 17.58
C THR A 440 4.75 39.10 16.72
N PHE A 441 4.72 37.83 17.15
CA PHE A 441 5.27 36.71 16.41
C PHE A 441 4.63 36.58 15.02
N ALA A 442 3.30 36.57 14.94
CA ALA A 442 2.59 36.42 13.67
C ALA A 442 2.86 37.59 12.71
N THR A 443 2.88 38.82 13.23
CA THR A 443 3.18 40.02 12.43
C THR A 443 4.63 40.04 11.95
N GLN A 444 5.57 39.62 12.80
CA GLN A 444 6.97 39.49 12.43
C GLN A 444 7.13 38.50 11.26
N ILE A 445 6.59 37.29 11.40
CA ILE A 445 6.67 36.28 10.34
C ILE A 445 5.98 36.76 9.06
N LYS A 446 4.82 37.40 9.17
CA LYS A 446 4.09 37.98 8.03
C LYS A 446 4.94 38.96 7.22
N ASN A 447 5.70 39.81 7.91
CA ASN A 447 6.49 40.87 7.29
C ASN A 447 7.81 40.36 6.73
N GLU A 448 8.39 39.32 7.35
CA GLU A 448 9.69 38.76 6.95
C GLU A 448 9.56 37.73 5.81
N TYR A 449 8.43 37.03 5.68
CA TYR A 449 8.25 35.95 4.72
C TYR A 449 7.05 36.21 3.82
N GLU A 450 7.30 36.46 2.54
CA GLU A 450 6.25 36.67 1.54
C GLU A 450 5.41 35.41 1.32
N THR A 451 6.06 34.24 1.24
CA THR A 451 5.42 32.95 0.96
C THR A 451 5.73 31.92 2.04
N ILE A 452 4.69 31.21 2.49
CA ILE A 452 4.78 30.04 3.37
C ILE A 452 3.97 28.92 2.70
N ASN A 453 4.62 27.90 2.16
CA ASN A 453 3.89 26.81 1.49
C ASN A 453 3.02 26.03 2.47
N TYR A 454 3.58 25.69 3.64
CA TYR A 454 2.91 24.85 4.61
C TYR A 454 2.83 25.51 5.98
N LEU A 455 1.62 25.69 6.49
CA LEU A 455 1.39 26.12 7.88
C LEU A 455 0.94 24.91 8.70
N VAL A 456 1.79 24.44 9.62
CA VAL A 456 1.59 23.18 10.35
C VAL A 456 1.50 23.44 11.85
N HIS A 457 0.30 23.29 12.39
CA HIS A 457 0.02 23.51 13.81
C HIS A 457 0.07 22.21 14.60
N THR A 458 1.17 21.97 15.33
CA THR A 458 1.32 20.79 16.21
C THR A 458 1.28 21.12 17.71
N SER A 459 1.33 22.41 18.05
CA SER A 459 1.33 22.89 19.44
C SER A 459 0.01 22.61 20.15
N ALA A 460 0.07 22.05 21.35
CA ALA A 460 -1.05 21.97 22.27
C ALA A 460 -0.59 21.74 23.72
N ILE A 461 -1.47 22.02 24.68
CA ILE A 461 -1.35 21.66 26.10
C ILE A 461 -2.58 20.86 26.55
N THR A 462 -2.39 19.94 27.51
CA THR A 462 -3.48 19.13 28.08
C THR A 462 -4.44 19.95 28.95
N GLY A 463 -4.01 21.08 29.50
CA GLY A 463 -4.73 21.75 30.58
C GLY A 463 -4.78 20.89 31.86
N SER A 464 -5.78 21.17 32.70
CA SER A 464 -6.04 20.45 33.95
C SER A 464 -6.56 19.03 33.68
N LEU A 465 -6.06 18.04 34.44
CA LEU A 465 -6.56 16.65 34.39
C LEU A 465 -7.69 16.38 35.39
N SER A 466 -8.17 17.43 36.07
CA SER A 466 -9.24 17.38 37.06
C SER A 466 -10.59 17.04 36.43
N ARG A 467 -11.58 16.68 37.26
CA ARG A 467 -12.96 16.51 36.79
C ARG A 467 -13.46 17.83 36.19
N ALA A 468 -14.36 17.75 35.23
CA ALA A 468 -14.85 18.92 34.51
C ALA A 468 -15.41 20.02 35.43
N THR A 469 -16.05 19.63 36.54
CA THR A 469 -16.61 20.53 37.56
C THR A 469 -15.56 21.23 38.41
N ASP A 470 -14.32 20.72 38.42
CA ASP A 470 -13.25 21.17 39.30
C ASP A 470 -12.20 22.01 38.52
N VAL A 471 -12.39 22.18 37.21
CA VAL A 471 -11.52 23.03 36.39
C VAL A 471 -11.86 24.50 36.62
N THR A 472 -10.86 25.28 36.99
CA THR A 472 -11.02 26.72 37.21
C THR A 472 -11.23 27.48 35.90
N ALA A 473 -11.86 28.66 35.96
CA ALA A 473 -12.02 29.53 34.80
C ALA A 473 -10.66 29.92 34.18
N GLU A 474 -9.63 30.12 35.01
CA GLU A 474 -8.27 30.46 34.58
C GLU A 474 -7.60 29.30 33.81
N GLU A 475 -7.69 28.07 34.33
CA GLU A 475 -7.18 26.88 33.63
C GLU A 475 -7.89 26.66 32.30
N MET A 476 -9.22 26.85 32.27
CA MET A 476 -10.02 26.77 31.06
C MET A 476 -9.60 27.82 30.03
N ALA A 477 -9.50 29.09 30.45
CA ALA A 477 -9.09 30.20 29.60
C ALA A 477 -7.68 30.00 29.04
N LYS A 478 -6.73 29.54 29.87
CA LYS A 478 -5.36 29.22 29.43
C LYS A 478 -5.34 28.12 28.37
N GLY A 479 -6.13 27.06 28.55
CA GLY A 479 -6.25 25.98 27.57
C GLY A 479 -6.81 26.46 26.23
N LEU A 480 -7.87 27.26 26.26
CA LEU A 480 -8.46 27.88 25.05
C LEU A 480 -7.49 28.84 24.37
N GLN A 481 -6.77 29.65 25.15
CA GLN A 481 -5.78 30.59 24.63
C GLN A 481 -4.67 29.86 23.85
N VAL A 482 -4.07 28.85 24.46
CA VAL A 482 -2.95 28.12 23.86
C VAL A 482 -3.40 27.24 22.69
N ASN A 483 -4.47 26.45 22.85
CA ASN A 483 -4.84 25.45 21.85
C ASN A 483 -5.67 25.98 20.70
N MET A 484 -6.34 27.13 20.87
CA MET A 484 -7.30 27.65 19.88
C MET A 484 -7.01 29.11 19.49
N LEU A 485 -7.06 30.06 20.43
CA LEU A 485 -6.99 31.49 20.09
C LEU A 485 -5.64 31.90 19.49
N SER A 486 -4.54 31.32 19.99
CA SER A 486 -3.20 31.57 19.42
C SER A 486 -3.09 31.05 17.98
N ILE A 487 -3.61 29.84 17.71
CA ILE A 487 -3.63 29.23 16.39
C ILE A 487 -4.46 30.06 15.41
N ARG A 488 -5.63 30.51 15.85
CA ARG A 488 -6.47 31.45 15.09
C ARG A 488 -5.71 32.72 14.76
N THR A 489 -5.10 33.36 15.74
CA THR A 489 -4.37 34.64 15.55
C THR A 489 -3.26 34.48 14.51
N ILE A 490 -2.47 33.41 14.62
CA ILE A 490 -1.39 33.11 13.66
C ILE A 490 -1.96 32.84 12.27
N THR A 491 -2.99 31.99 12.17
CA THR A 491 -3.56 31.57 10.88
C THR A 491 -4.23 32.75 10.16
N ASP A 492 -5.04 33.54 10.87
CA ASP A 492 -5.71 34.73 10.32
C ASP A 492 -4.67 35.76 9.83
N THR A 493 -3.60 35.97 10.61
CA THR A 493 -2.54 36.94 10.26
C THR A 493 -1.76 36.54 9.02
N LEU A 494 -1.46 35.23 8.90
CA LEU A 494 -0.67 34.66 7.80
C LEU A 494 -1.52 34.18 6.61
N ALA A 495 -2.84 34.36 6.63
CA ALA A 495 -3.76 33.84 5.60
C ALA A 495 -3.49 34.35 4.17
N SER A 496 -2.75 35.45 4.01
CA SER A 496 -2.27 35.95 2.71
C SER A 496 -0.96 35.32 2.25
N ASN A 497 -0.13 34.86 3.19
CA ASN A 497 1.22 34.36 2.94
C ASN A 497 1.21 32.84 2.66
N VAL A 498 0.17 32.12 3.12
CA VAL A 498 0.07 30.67 2.92
C VAL A 498 -0.41 30.33 1.50
N THR A 499 0.32 29.46 0.79
CA THR A 499 0.05 29.15 -0.62
C THR A 499 -0.39 27.71 -0.92
N ASP A 500 -0.01 26.72 -0.12
CA ASP A 500 -0.27 25.30 -0.46
C ASP A 500 -1.25 24.64 0.53
N THR A 501 -0.86 24.49 1.82
CA THR A 501 -1.68 23.75 2.80
C THR A 501 -1.57 24.34 4.22
N VAL A 502 -2.70 24.49 4.89
CA VAL A 502 -2.81 24.65 6.35
C VAL A 502 -3.19 23.31 6.96
N LEU A 503 -2.35 22.76 7.85
CA LEU A 503 -2.62 21.53 8.59
C LEU A 503 -2.68 21.82 10.08
N VAL A 504 -3.82 21.50 10.70
CA VAL A 504 -4.07 21.67 12.12
C VAL A 504 -4.18 20.31 12.78
N VAL A 505 -3.35 20.03 13.77
CA VAL A 505 -3.40 18.78 14.51
C VAL A 505 -4.50 18.82 15.56
N GLY A 506 -5.54 18.01 15.36
CA GLY A 506 -6.64 17.78 16.29
C GLY A 506 -6.33 16.67 17.29
N SER A 507 -7.38 16.02 17.81
CA SER A 507 -7.20 14.85 18.68
C SER A 507 -8.39 13.89 18.61
N VAL A 508 -8.10 12.59 18.72
CA VAL A 508 -9.13 11.57 18.93
C VAL A 508 -10.02 11.85 20.15
N ALA A 509 -9.56 12.67 21.12
CA ALA A 509 -10.35 13.11 22.27
C ALA A 509 -11.65 13.86 21.89
N GLU A 510 -11.75 14.32 20.63
CA GLU A 510 -12.95 14.93 20.10
C GLU A 510 -14.02 13.88 19.74
N ASP A 511 -13.59 12.70 19.25
CA ASP A 511 -14.44 11.57 18.86
C ASP A 511 -14.69 10.59 20.02
N ALA A 512 -13.74 10.51 20.96
CA ALA A 512 -13.79 9.63 22.13
C ALA A 512 -13.56 10.41 23.41
N LEU A 513 -14.51 10.33 24.35
CA LEU A 513 -14.45 11.07 25.60
C LEU A 513 -13.46 10.40 26.59
N PHE A 514 -12.43 11.14 26.98
CA PHE A 514 -11.51 10.72 28.05
C PHE A 514 -11.81 11.49 29.34
N SER A 515 -11.88 10.78 30.47
CA SER A 515 -12.03 11.42 31.79
C SER A 515 -10.86 12.36 32.08
N GLY A 516 -11.13 13.54 32.66
CA GLY A 516 -10.08 14.49 33.03
C GLY A 516 -9.46 15.23 31.84
N SER A 517 -10.24 15.50 30.79
CA SER A 517 -9.74 16.19 29.59
C SER A 517 -10.66 17.32 29.11
N SER A 518 -11.54 17.84 29.98
CA SER A 518 -12.60 18.79 29.59
C SER A 518 -12.06 20.04 28.89
N THR A 519 -11.03 20.68 29.45
CA THR A 519 -10.38 21.85 28.82
C THR A 519 -9.76 21.50 27.47
N TYR A 520 -9.06 20.36 27.41
CA TYR A 520 -8.42 19.91 26.17
C TYR A 520 -9.44 19.67 25.07
N VAL A 521 -10.48 18.88 25.35
CA VAL A 521 -11.55 18.55 24.41
C VAL A 521 -12.33 19.79 23.99
N ALA A 522 -12.69 20.67 24.93
CA ALA A 522 -13.37 21.93 24.61
C ALA A 522 -12.52 22.78 23.66
N SER A 523 -11.23 22.93 23.95
CA SER A 523 -10.32 23.71 23.11
C SER A 523 -10.09 23.10 21.72
N LYS A 524 -9.99 21.77 21.60
CA LYS A 524 -9.81 21.08 20.32
C LYS A 524 -11.08 21.10 19.48
N ARG A 525 -12.26 20.88 20.07
CA ARG A 525 -13.52 21.02 19.33
C ARG A 525 -13.76 22.46 18.86
N ALA A 526 -13.39 23.46 19.65
CA ALA A 526 -13.43 24.86 19.23
C ALA A 526 -12.45 25.13 18.07
N LEU A 527 -11.24 24.60 18.15
CA LEU A 527 -10.24 24.68 17.08
C LEU A 527 -10.72 24.00 15.79
N HIS A 528 -11.34 22.82 15.89
CA HIS A 528 -11.92 22.11 14.75
C HIS A 528 -13.02 22.95 14.08
N SER A 529 -13.96 23.49 14.87
CA SER A 529 -15.03 24.34 14.34
C SER A 529 -14.50 25.60 13.65
N TYR A 530 -13.49 26.25 14.23
CA TYR A 530 -12.79 27.37 13.57
C TYR A 530 -12.10 26.93 12.26
N THR A 531 -11.42 25.78 12.29
CA THR A 531 -10.72 25.23 11.12
C THR A 531 -11.68 24.92 9.98
N ALA A 532 -12.85 24.36 10.28
CA ALA A 532 -13.93 24.16 9.31
C ALA A 532 -14.44 25.49 8.74
N GLY A 533 -14.61 26.51 9.58
CA GLY A 533 -15.04 27.85 9.16
C GLY A 533 -14.05 28.56 8.22
N MET A 534 -12.75 28.38 8.41
CA MET A 534 -11.72 29.00 7.56
C MET A 534 -11.41 28.22 6.28
N ALA A 535 -11.82 26.95 6.18
CA ALA A 535 -11.49 26.10 5.04
C ALA A 535 -12.00 26.67 3.70
N ARG A 536 -13.22 27.21 3.66
CA ARG A 536 -13.82 27.80 2.44
C ARG A 536 -13.01 29.01 1.92
N PRO A 537 -12.66 30.02 2.73
CA PRO A 537 -11.75 31.10 2.33
C PRO A 537 -10.40 30.62 1.76
N PHE A 538 -9.75 29.64 2.39
CA PHE A 538 -8.48 29.09 1.91
C PHE A 538 -8.65 28.33 0.59
N HIS A 539 -9.70 27.53 0.48
CA HIS A 539 -10.01 26.78 -0.74
C HIS A 539 -10.20 27.69 -1.95
N LYS A 540 -10.87 28.84 -1.80
CA LYS A 540 -11.02 29.84 -2.87
C LYS A 540 -9.68 30.39 -3.40
N LYS A 541 -8.60 30.28 -2.62
CA LYS A 541 -7.23 30.66 -3.01
C LYS A 541 -6.38 29.46 -3.49
N GLY A 542 -6.97 28.26 -3.58
CA GLY A 542 -6.24 27.02 -3.92
C GLY A 542 -5.46 26.38 -2.75
N VAL A 543 -5.61 26.92 -1.53
CA VAL A 543 -4.96 26.43 -0.31
C VAL A 543 -5.82 25.36 0.33
N LYS A 544 -5.22 24.20 0.62
CA LYS A 544 -5.90 23.07 1.26
C LYS A 544 -5.93 23.31 2.76
N THR A 545 -7.04 22.96 3.40
CA THR A 545 -7.14 22.98 4.87
C THR A 545 -7.34 21.54 5.35
N ILE A 546 -6.48 21.10 6.26
CA ILE A 546 -6.48 19.74 6.81
C ILE A 546 -6.62 19.81 8.33
N TYR A 547 -7.60 19.10 8.88
CA TYR A 547 -7.71 18.84 10.30
C TYR A 547 -7.30 17.39 10.58
N TYR A 548 -6.16 17.20 11.26
CA TYR A 548 -5.53 15.90 11.46
C TYR A 548 -5.82 15.36 12.86
N MET A 549 -6.84 14.52 12.98
CA MET A 549 -7.22 13.84 14.21
C MET A 549 -6.31 12.63 14.46
N LEU A 550 -5.39 12.76 15.42
CA LEU A 550 -4.49 11.67 15.80
C LEU A 550 -5.02 10.85 16.97
N GLY A 551 -4.72 9.54 16.93
CA GLY A 551 -4.85 8.62 18.06
C GLY A 551 -3.83 8.90 19.17
N LEU A 552 -3.54 7.90 20.01
CA LEU A 552 -2.57 8.03 21.11
C LEU A 552 -1.15 7.74 20.63
N LEU A 553 -0.21 8.66 20.89
CA LEU A 553 1.21 8.50 20.57
C LEU A 553 1.98 7.83 21.71
N ASN A 554 3.13 7.25 21.40
CA ASN A 554 4.11 6.76 22.38
C ASN A 554 5.02 7.87 22.96
N SER A 555 4.58 9.13 22.90
CA SER A 555 5.34 10.28 23.39
C SER A 555 4.45 11.47 23.72
N GLY A 556 4.97 12.41 24.51
CA GLY A 556 4.38 13.71 24.72
C GLY A 556 3.27 13.68 25.78
N MET A 557 2.03 13.95 25.38
CA MET A 557 0.93 14.07 26.36
C MET A 557 0.55 12.74 27.02
N VAL A 558 0.76 11.62 26.32
CA VAL A 558 0.44 10.27 26.80
C VAL A 558 1.37 9.83 27.94
N ASP A 559 2.58 10.39 28.02
CA ASP A 559 3.56 10.10 29.07
C ASP A 559 3.06 10.55 30.47
N LYS A 560 2.03 11.42 30.52
CA LYS A 560 1.38 11.85 31.77
C LYS A 560 0.33 10.87 32.28
N LEU A 561 -0.07 9.89 31.46
CA LEU A 561 -1.07 8.88 31.82
C LEU A 561 -0.37 7.62 32.34
N ASN A 562 -0.94 6.99 33.37
CA ASN A 562 -0.44 5.68 33.82
C ASN A 562 -0.83 4.56 32.82
N PRO A 563 -0.17 3.38 32.86
CA PRO A 563 -0.43 2.30 31.90
C PRO A 563 -1.90 1.83 31.83
N LYS A 564 -2.62 1.84 32.95
CA LYS A 564 -4.04 1.46 33.00
C LYS A 564 -4.91 2.49 32.27
N GLN A 565 -4.62 3.78 32.44
CA GLN A 565 -5.30 4.86 31.72
C GLN A 565 -4.99 4.83 30.22
N GLN A 566 -3.73 4.57 29.84
CA GLN A 566 -3.34 4.43 28.44
C GLN A 566 -4.08 3.26 27.78
N LEU A 567 -4.13 2.10 28.43
CA LEU A 567 -4.85 0.93 27.93
C LEU A 567 -6.35 1.19 27.77
N ALA A 568 -6.99 1.78 28.79
CA ALA A 568 -8.41 2.12 28.74
C ALA A 568 -8.72 3.09 27.58
N ALA A 569 -7.86 4.10 27.38
CA ALA A 569 -8.00 5.06 26.30
C ALA A 569 -7.84 4.41 24.92
N MET A 570 -6.84 3.53 24.74
CA MET A 570 -6.66 2.75 23.50
C MET A 570 -7.86 1.85 23.20
N MET A 571 -8.38 1.14 24.22
CA MET A 571 -9.57 0.30 24.08
C MET A 571 -10.81 1.09 23.64
N SER A 572 -11.02 2.29 24.20
CA SER A 572 -12.19 3.12 23.86
C SER A 572 -12.21 3.60 22.40
N ILE A 573 -11.06 3.60 21.71
CA ILE A 573 -10.91 4.05 20.32
C ILE A 573 -10.54 2.92 19.38
N ASN A 574 -10.52 1.67 19.89
CA ASN A 574 -10.09 0.48 19.16
C ASN A 574 -8.71 0.63 18.51
N GLN A 575 -7.78 1.30 19.21
CA GLN A 575 -6.39 1.47 18.77
C GLN A 575 -5.55 0.31 19.31
N PRO A 576 -4.88 -0.49 18.44
CA PRO A 576 -4.21 -1.72 18.87
C PRO A 576 -2.90 -1.49 19.62
N ARG A 577 -2.22 -0.36 19.36
CA ARG A 577 -0.94 0.00 19.97
C ARG A 577 -0.75 1.51 20.00
N LEU A 578 0.09 2.01 20.91
CA LEU A 578 0.55 3.40 20.84
C LEU A 578 1.31 3.63 19.53
N LEU A 579 1.05 4.78 18.89
CA LEU A 579 1.64 5.12 17.60
C LEU A 579 3.02 5.76 17.79
N PRO A 580 4.07 5.28 17.11
CA PRO A 580 5.36 5.94 17.07
C PRO A 580 5.24 7.32 16.45
N ALA A 581 5.72 8.36 17.16
CA ALA A 581 5.63 9.73 16.69
C ALA A 581 6.29 9.96 15.31
N GLY A 582 7.39 9.25 15.01
CA GLY A 582 8.03 9.30 13.69
C GLY A 582 7.15 8.75 12.56
N GLU A 583 6.44 7.64 12.78
CA GLU A 583 5.50 7.09 11.79
C GLU A 583 4.31 8.04 11.54
N VAL A 584 3.80 8.68 12.59
CA VAL A 584 2.73 9.68 12.47
C VAL A 584 3.24 10.94 11.77
N ALA A 585 4.45 11.40 12.08
CA ALA A 585 5.06 12.56 11.43
C ALA A 585 5.24 12.35 9.92
N ASP A 586 5.68 11.17 9.48
CA ASP A 586 5.71 10.79 8.05
C ASP A 586 4.33 10.94 7.39
N ARG A 587 3.27 10.44 8.05
CA ARG A 587 1.90 10.55 7.54
C ARG A 587 1.36 11.99 7.56
N VAL A 588 1.69 12.78 8.58
CA VAL A 588 1.36 14.22 8.65
C VAL A 588 2.03 14.97 7.51
N VAL A 589 3.33 14.77 7.27
CA VAL A 589 4.06 15.46 6.20
C VAL A 589 3.53 15.05 4.82
N ARG A 590 3.33 13.75 4.56
CA ARG A 590 2.71 13.29 3.31
C ARG A 590 1.31 13.88 3.11
N SER A 591 0.58 14.14 4.18
CA SER A 591 -0.75 14.75 4.10
C SER A 591 -0.75 16.17 3.56
N LEU A 592 0.37 16.90 3.67
CA LEU A 592 0.48 18.27 3.18
C LEU A 592 0.34 18.36 1.66
N TYR A 593 0.72 17.31 0.94
CA TYR A 593 0.82 17.36 -0.53
C TYR A 593 0.20 16.16 -1.25
N ARG A 594 -0.19 15.08 -0.56
CA ARG A 594 -0.83 13.90 -1.19
C ARG A 594 -2.34 13.82 -0.94
N PRO A 595 -3.13 13.38 -1.93
CA PRO A 595 -4.56 13.14 -1.76
C PRO A 595 -4.90 12.10 -0.70
N LYS A 596 -4.23 10.95 -0.74
CA LYS A 596 -4.43 9.85 0.20
C LYS A 596 -3.11 9.50 0.88
N VAL A 597 -3.19 9.00 2.11
CA VAL A 597 -2.04 8.51 2.87
C VAL A 597 -2.44 7.16 3.46
N ALA A 598 -1.57 6.15 3.31
CA ALA A 598 -1.84 4.82 3.82
C ALA A 598 -2.06 4.84 5.35
N ASN A 599 -3.00 4.03 5.83
CA ASN A 599 -3.41 3.96 7.25
C ASN A 599 -4.03 5.26 7.81
N VAL A 600 -4.44 6.19 6.95
CA VAL A 600 -5.14 7.42 7.35
C VAL A 600 -6.51 7.47 6.66
N GLN A 601 -7.57 7.49 7.46
CA GLN A 601 -8.91 7.70 6.95
C GLN A 601 -9.08 9.18 6.57
N HIS A 602 -9.78 9.44 5.47
CA HIS A 602 -10.07 10.79 5.00
C HIS A 602 -11.58 10.98 4.87
N SER A 603 -12.07 12.12 5.33
CA SER A 603 -13.44 12.59 5.13
C SER A 603 -13.44 14.08 4.82
N TRP A 604 -14.57 14.58 4.33
CA TRP A 604 -14.76 15.99 4.02
C TRP A 604 -15.83 16.59 4.92
N GLU A 605 -15.56 17.79 5.45
CA GLU A 605 -16.51 18.63 6.18
C GLU A 605 -16.59 19.98 5.46
N GLY A 606 -17.42 20.05 4.41
CA GLY A 606 -17.35 21.15 3.44
C GLY A 606 -16.01 21.12 2.68
N ASP A 607 -15.27 22.22 2.67
CA ASP A 607 -13.93 22.29 2.06
C ASP A 607 -12.81 21.82 3.01
N LEU A 608 -13.13 21.44 4.25
CA LEU A 608 -12.16 20.91 5.21
C LEU A 608 -11.90 19.41 4.94
N ILE A 609 -10.63 19.04 4.81
CA ILE A 609 -10.22 17.64 4.81
C ILE A 609 -9.96 17.20 6.25
N VAL A 610 -10.74 16.25 6.74
CA VAL A 610 -10.51 15.64 8.06
C VAL A 610 -9.76 14.32 7.87
N ARG A 611 -8.62 14.18 8.54
CA ARG A 611 -7.78 12.98 8.52
C ARG A 611 -7.81 12.31 9.89
N ARG A 612 -8.13 11.01 9.94
CA ARG A 612 -8.09 10.23 11.19
C ARG A 612 -6.99 9.18 11.10
N ASP A 613 -6.07 9.21 12.07
CA ASP A 613 -4.86 8.37 12.09
C ASP A 613 -4.79 7.54 13.37
N GLY A 614 -4.70 6.21 13.19
CA GLY A 614 -4.47 5.24 14.26
C GLY A 614 -5.70 4.81 15.04
N TYR A 615 -6.90 5.21 14.63
CA TYR A 615 -8.16 4.71 15.15
C TYR A 615 -9.22 4.63 14.04
N TYR A 616 -10.19 3.73 14.21
CA TYR A 616 -11.32 3.61 13.31
C TYR A 616 -12.52 4.35 13.90
N TRP A 617 -13.06 5.31 13.16
CA TRP A 617 -14.30 5.98 13.53
C TRP A 617 -15.32 5.86 12.41
N THR A 618 -16.33 5.04 12.65
CA THR A 618 -17.56 5.04 11.87
C THR A 618 -18.56 5.90 12.62
N LYS A 619 -19.01 7.00 12.01
CA LYS A 619 -20.13 7.80 12.55
C LYS A 619 -21.30 6.84 12.78
N LYS A 620 -21.63 6.57 14.05
CA LYS A 620 -22.80 5.76 14.40
C LYS A 620 -24.08 6.52 14.10
#